data_AF-A0AAV3U1L1-F1
#
_entry.id   AF-A0AAV3U1L1-F1
#
_cell.length_a   1.000
_cell.length_b   1.000
_cell.length_c   1.000
_cell.angle_alpha   90.00
_cell.angle_beta   90.00
_cell.angle_gamma   90.00
#
_symmetry.space_group_name_H-M   'P 1'
#
loop_
_entity.id
_entity.type
_entity.pdbx_description
1 polymer ?
#
loop_
_entity_poly.entity_id
_entity_poly.type
_entity_poly.pdbx_seq_one_letter_code
_entity_poly.pdbx_strand_id
1 'polypeptide(L)'
;MDQQEELNKLREEVSDLKQKLKDANKKKPFWDFSSGKDWITLLSLPMAVILGLYSFYDNVWLRFRGHDAETVSQVIDGLAQLQALDQSTFVKQADGDSAGAGAIDAAQKGQRERLTARAFAYWQRSPEFFQRGELDTLAHHLILQRRTKDAIQILDSLSMQANGAYDKTDLWLKKARAYGAEGDAFDLFLARSSLDRALMQAESINARGTRNSAITNITFYRVFMELQNEQDCKYITPYITPLAELNASGTDAQSSIDEQIAQLVDIHNHRCRDE
;
A
#
# COMPACT_ATOMS: atom_id res chain seq x y z
N MET A 1 89.00 -31.15 19.08
CA MET A 1 88.39 -31.09 17.75
C MET A 1 86.94 -30.76 17.98
N ASP A 2 86.44 -29.62 17.48
CA ASP A 2 85.00 -29.40 17.22
C ASP A 2 84.62 -27.96 16.82
N GLN A 3 85.52 -26.98 16.83
CA GLN A 3 85.15 -25.62 16.38
C GLN A 3 85.24 -25.41 14.86
N GLN A 4 86.17 -26.08 14.18
CA GLN A 4 86.32 -25.96 12.72
C GLN A 4 85.24 -26.72 11.94
N GLU A 5 84.75 -27.82 12.51
CA GLU A 5 83.67 -28.62 11.90
C GLU A 5 82.32 -27.89 12.03
N GLU A 6 82.08 -27.26 13.18
CA GLU A 6 80.91 -26.41 13.42
C GLU A 6 80.91 -25.15 12.53
N LEU A 7 82.06 -24.52 12.34
CA LEU A 7 82.23 -23.38 11.43
C LEU A 7 82.01 -23.74 9.95
N ASN A 8 82.44 -24.93 9.53
CA ASN A 8 82.20 -25.41 8.17
C ASN A 8 80.72 -25.73 7.95
N LYS A 9 80.06 -26.34 8.93
CA LYS A 9 78.63 -26.63 8.90
C LYS A 9 77.78 -25.36 8.85
N LEU A 10 78.13 -24.35 9.65
CA LEU A 10 77.48 -23.04 9.61
C LEU A 10 77.70 -22.30 8.28
N ARG A 11 78.87 -22.46 7.64
CA ARG A 11 79.11 -21.89 6.29
C ARG A 11 78.26 -22.57 5.22
N GLU A 12 78.12 -23.88 5.28
CA GLU A 12 77.24 -24.63 4.38
C GLU A 12 75.80 -24.20 4.54
N GLU A 13 75.29 -24.11 5.78
CA GLU A 13 73.92 -23.68 6.06
C GLU A 13 73.65 -22.23 5.62
N VAL A 14 74.60 -21.31 5.84
CA VAL A 14 74.48 -19.93 5.37
C VAL A 14 74.51 -19.84 3.84
N SER A 15 75.28 -20.71 3.17
CA SER A 15 75.33 -20.76 1.71
C SER A 15 74.04 -21.30 1.10
N ASP A 16 73.48 -22.36 1.70
CA ASP A 16 72.20 -22.97 1.30
C ASP A 16 71.03 -22.02 1.58
N LEU A 17 71.06 -21.30 2.71
CA LEU A 17 70.10 -20.24 3.02
C LEU A 17 70.19 -19.09 2.02
N LYS A 18 71.38 -18.64 1.62
CA LYS A 18 71.54 -17.61 0.58
C LYS A 18 71.03 -18.06 -0.77
N GLN A 19 71.22 -19.34 -1.13
CA GLN A 19 70.74 -19.90 -2.39
C GLN A 19 69.22 -20.03 -2.40
N LYS A 20 68.63 -20.52 -1.30
CA LYS A 20 67.17 -20.53 -1.08
C LYS A 20 66.56 -19.13 -1.08
N LEU A 21 67.28 -18.12 -0.57
CA LEU A 21 66.82 -16.72 -0.62
C LEU A 21 66.92 -16.15 -2.05
N LYS A 22 67.93 -16.55 -2.84
CA LYS A 22 68.06 -16.17 -4.27
C LYS A 22 66.97 -16.80 -5.13
N ASP A 23 66.60 -18.05 -4.86
CA ASP A 23 65.52 -18.75 -5.55
C ASP A 23 64.13 -18.29 -5.06
N ALA A 24 63.99 -17.92 -3.79
CA ALA A 24 62.78 -17.26 -3.26
C ALA A 24 62.62 -15.80 -3.72
N ASN A 25 63.70 -15.13 -4.14
CA ASN A 25 63.66 -13.81 -4.77
C ASN A 25 63.39 -13.89 -6.28
N LYS A 26 63.38 -15.09 -6.89
CA LYS A 26 62.72 -15.36 -8.17
C LYS A 26 61.22 -15.63 -7.98
N LYS A 27 60.56 -14.86 -7.11
CA LYS A 27 59.09 -14.77 -7.15
C LYS A 27 58.73 -14.23 -8.52
N LYS A 28 58.08 -15.06 -9.35
CA LYS A 28 57.34 -14.56 -10.51
C LYS A 28 56.46 -13.42 -9.99
N PRO A 29 56.50 -12.23 -10.62
CA PRO A 29 55.67 -11.13 -10.16
C PRO A 29 54.21 -11.62 -10.16
N PHE A 30 53.43 -11.19 -9.17
CA PHE A 30 52.01 -11.54 -9.05
C PHE A 30 51.20 -11.09 -10.30
N TRP A 31 51.80 -10.23 -11.13
CA TRP A 31 51.27 -9.74 -12.41
C TRP A 31 52.39 -9.71 -13.46
N ASP A 32 52.16 -10.32 -14.62
CA ASP A 32 53.04 -10.22 -15.79
C ASP A 32 52.24 -9.57 -16.93
N PHE A 33 52.38 -8.25 -17.08
CA PHE A 33 51.63 -7.41 -18.03
C PHE A 33 51.89 -7.75 -19.52
N SER A 34 52.59 -8.84 -19.82
CA SER A 34 52.91 -9.29 -21.17
C SER A 34 51.84 -10.18 -21.83
N SER A 35 50.83 -10.62 -21.09
CA SER A 35 49.76 -11.48 -21.62
C SER A 35 48.42 -10.75 -21.66
N GLY A 36 47.76 -10.72 -22.82
CA GLY A 36 46.42 -10.13 -22.98
C GLY A 36 45.34 -10.74 -22.09
N LYS A 37 45.62 -11.90 -21.45
CA LYS A 37 44.75 -12.48 -20.43
C LYS A 37 44.77 -11.69 -19.11
N ASP A 38 45.90 -11.08 -18.76
CA ASP A 38 46.03 -10.32 -17.50
C ASP A 38 45.22 -9.02 -17.54
N TRP A 39 45.06 -8.39 -18.72
CA TRP A 39 44.14 -7.26 -18.90
C TRP A 39 42.67 -7.64 -18.65
N ILE A 40 42.27 -8.85 -19.03
CA ILE A 40 40.92 -9.36 -18.80
C ILE A 40 40.74 -9.63 -17.30
N THR A 41 41.72 -10.20 -16.59
CA THR A 41 41.66 -10.40 -15.13
C THR A 41 41.67 -9.07 -14.36
N LEU A 42 42.44 -8.06 -14.79
CA LEU A 42 42.51 -6.74 -14.16
C LEU A 42 41.19 -5.96 -14.28
N LEU A 43 40.48 -6.10 -15.41
CA LEU A 43 39.18 -5.45 -15.62
C LEU A 43 38.01 -6.27 -15.04
N SER A 44 38.10 -7.60 -15.06
CA SER A 44 37.05 -8.48 -14.55
C SER A 44 37.02 -8.59 -13.03
N LEU A 45 38.14 -8.42 -12.31
CA LEU A 45 38.14 -8.40 -10.84
C LEU A 45 37.35 -7.21 -10.27
N PRO A 46 37.57 -5.96 -10.70
CA PRO A 46 36.75 -4.83 -10.30
C PRO A 46 35.29 -4.98 -10.74
N MET A 47 35.03 -5.50 -11.95
CA MET A 47 33.65 -5.75 -12.40
C MET A 47 32.95 -6.85 -11.60
N ALA A 48 33.63 -7.94 -11.24
CA ALA A 48 33.09 -9.00 -10.40
C ALA A 48 32.86 -8.52 -8.97
N VAL A 49 33.69 -7.61 -8.45
CA VAL A 49 33.47 -6.95 -7.16
C VAL A 49 32.29 -5.98 -7.24
N ILE A 50 32.16 -5.20 -8.32
CA ILE A 50 31.01 -4.29 -8.54
C ILE A 50 29.71 -5.10 -8.68
N LEU A 51 29.69 -6.16 -9.51
CA LEU A 51 28.55 -7.06 -9.66
C LEU A 51 28.26 -7.85 -8.38
N GLY A 52 29.30 -8.22 -7.63
CA GLY A 52 29.18 -8.85 -6.32
C GLY A 52 28.57 -7.92 -5.28
N LEU A 53 29.00 -6.66 -5.24
CA LEU A 53 28.44 -5.61 -4.38
C LEU A 53 27.03 -5.21 -4.80
N TYR A 54 26.75 -5.16 -6.11
CA TYR A 54 25.42 -4.92 -6.66
C TYR A 54 24.48 -6.07 -6.33
N SER A 55 24.91 -7.32 -6.54
CA SER A 55 24.12 -8.50 -6.17
C SER A 55 23.99 -8.67 -4.65
N PHE A 56 24.95 -8.21 -3.85
CA PHE A 56 24.84 -8.15 -2.39
C PHE A 56 23.88 -7.04 -1.94
N TYR A 57 23.90 -5.88 -2.58
CA TYR A 57 22.94 -4.81 -2.34
C TYR A 57 21.51 -5.28 -2.66
N ASP A 58 21.31 -5.87 -3.84
CA ASP A 58 20.00 -6.38 -4.26
C ASP A 58 19.54 -7.61 -3.44
N ASN A 59 20.41 -8.61 -3.21
CA ASN A 59 19.99 -9.87 -2.59
C ASN A 59 20.14 -9.91 -1.07
N VAL A 60 20.97 -9.07 -0.47
CA VAL A 60 21.19 -9.08 0.98
C VAL A 60 20.68 -7.81 1.62
N TRP A 61 21.02 -6.63 1.09
CA TRP A 61 20.62 -5.38 1.72
C TRP A 61 19.13 -5.05 1.50
N LEU A 62 18.60 -5.21 0.28
CA LEU A 62 17.16 -5.04 0.02
C LEU A 62 16.33 -6.14 0.69
N ARG A 63 16.75 -7.42 0.64
CA ARG A 63 16.10 -8.52 1.39
C ARG A 63 16.09 -8.28 2.90
N PHE A 64 17.17 -7.75 3.46
CA PHE A 64 17.23 -7.43 4.89
C PHE A 64 16.30 -6.26 5.28
N ARG A 65 16.01 -5.35 4.34
CA ARG A 65 14.94 -4.34 4.48
C ARG A 65 13.55 -4.82 4.04
N GLY A 66 13.43 -6.04 3.50
CA GLY A 66 12.19 -6.58 2.94
C GLY A 66 11.79 -6.01 1.58
N HIS A 67 12.64 -5.21 0.93
CA HIS A 67 12.37 -4.65 -0.41
C HIS A 67 12.85 -5.55 -1.55
N ASP A 68 12.92 -6.86 -1.35
CA ASP A 68 13.22 -7.74 -2.47
C ASP A 68 12.09 -7.68 -3.50
N ALA A 69 12.47 -7.62 -4.77
CA ALA A 69 11.52 -7.43 -5.87
C ALA A 69 10.39 -8.47 -5.88
N GLU A 70 10.67 -9.68 -5.37
CA GLU A 70 9.71 -10.76 -5.23
C GLU A 70 8.65 -10.44 -4.16
N THR A 71 9.05 -10.07 -2.93
CA THR A 71 8.10 -9.66 -1.88
C THR A 71 7.27 -8.45 -2.29
N VAL A 72 7.90 -7.46 -2.94
CA VAL A 72 7.20 -6.27 -3.46
C VAL A 72 6.15 -6.65 -4.50
N SER A 73 6.54 -7.47 -5.50
CA SER A 73 5.60 -7.96 -6.53
C SER A 73 4.43 -8.69 -5.89
N GLN A 74 4.68 -9.59 -4.95
CA GLN A 74 3.61 -10.35 -4.28
C GLN A 74 2.62 -9.46 -3.53
N VAL A 75 3.06 -8.34 -2.95
CA VAL A 75 2.18 -7.40 -2.26
C VAL A 75 1.35 -6.58 -3.25
N ILE A 76 1.98 -6.07 -4.30
CA ILE A 76 1.30 -5.30 -5.36
C ILE A 76 0.29 -6.18 -6.10
N ASP A 77 0.69 -7.38 -6.51
CA ASP A 77 -0.19 -8.36 -7.15
C ASP A 77 -1.34 -8.75 -6.21
N GLY A 78 -1.07 -8.83 -4.91
CA GLY A 78 -2.10 -9.06 -3.89
C GLY A 78 -3.13 -7.94 -3.79
N LEU A 79 -2.71 -6.67 -3.88
CA LEU A 79 -3.61 -5.53 -3.91
C LEU A 79 -4.41 -5.45 -5.23
N ALA A 80 -3.78 -5.76 -6.36
CA ALA A 80 -4.48 -5.86 -7.65
C ALA A 80 -5.53 -6.97 -7.63
N GLN A 81 -5.21 -8.12 -7.01
CA GLN A 81 -6.19 -9.19 -6.79
C GLN A 81 -7.36 -8.70 -5.93
N LEU A 82 -7.10 -7.99 -4.83
CA LEU A 82 -8.14 -7.42 -3.98
C LEU A 82 -9.11 -6.52 -4.78
N GLN A 83 -8.58 -5.63 -5.63
CA GLN A 83 -9.39 -4.81 -6.54
C GLN A 83 -10.20 -5.65 -7.54
N ALA A 84 -9.61 -6.71 -8.10
CA ALA A 84 -10.30 -7.60 -9.02
C ALA A 84 -11.45 -8.37 -8.34
N LEU A 85 -11.27 -8.75 -7.06
CA LEU A 85 -12.34 -9.36 -6.29
C LEU A 85 -13.50 -8.38 -6.09
N ASP A 86 -13.24 -7.12 -5.77
CA ASP A 86 -14.27 -6.08 -5.65
C ASP A 86 -15.02 -5.87 -6.96
N GLN A 87 -14.31 -5.82 -8.08
CA GLN A 87 -14.94 -5.71 -9.40
C GLN A 87 -15.87 -6.91 -9.68
N SER A 88 -15.46 -8.12 -9.31
CA SER A 88 -16.28 -9.32 -9.51
C SER A 88 -17.58 -9.31 -8.68
N THR A 89 -17.50 -8.83 -7.42
CA THR A 89 -18.67 -8.67 -6.55
C THR A 89 -19.58 -7.56 -7.08
N PHE A 90 -19.01 -6.44 -7.53
CA PHE A 90 -19.77 -5.31 -8.07
C PHE A 90 -20.54 -5.68 -9.34
N VAL A 91 -19.92 -6.39 -10.29
CA VAL A 91 -20.61 -6.84 -11.51
C VAL A 91 -21.83 -7.70 -11.16
N LYS A 92 -21.70 -8.61 -10.20
CA LYS A 92 -22.82 -9.46 -9.75
C LYS A 92 -23.95 -8.67 -9.09
N GLN A 93 -23.62 -7.65 -8.30
CA GLN A 93 -24.61 -6.75 -7.72
C GLN A 93 -25.29 -5.90 -8.80
N ALA A 94 -24.53 -5.40 -9.79
CA ALA A 94 -25.07 -4.65 -10.91
C ALA A 94 -26.01 -5.49 -11.79
N ASP A 95 -25.76 -6.80 -11.90
CA ASP A 95 -26.63 -7.76 -12.58
C ASP A 95 -27.87 -8.17 -11.75
N GLY A 96 -28.06 -7.61 -10.54
CA GLY A 96 -29.17 -7.92 -9.65
C GLY A 96 -29.03 -9.24 -8.86
N ASP A 97 -27.87 -9.91 -8.95
CA ASP A 97 -27.57 -11.17 -8.26
C ASP A 97 -26.88 -10.92 -6.91
N SER A 98 -27.60 -10.27 -6.00
CA SER A 98 -27.11 -9.94 -4.64
C SER A 98 -26.73 -11.19 -3.83
N ALA A 99 -27.42 -12.32 -4.06
CA ALA A 99 -27.12 -13.58 -3.40
C ALA A 99 -25.80 -14.19 -3.91
N GLY A 100 -25.57 -14.18 -5.22
CA GLY A 100 -24.30 -14.60 -5.83
C GLY A 100 -23.13 -13.72 -5.42
N ALA A 101 -23.34 -12.40 -5.32
CA ALA A 101 -22.34 -11.46 -4.80
C ALA A 101 -21.94 -11.78 -3.35
N GLY A 102 -22.92 -12.06 -2.48
CA GLY A 102 -22.67 -12.45 -1.09
C GLY A 102 -21.96 -13.80 -0.97
N ALA A 103 -22.26 -14.76 -1.85
CA ALA A 103 -21.59 -16.06 -1.88
C ALA A 103 -20.11 -15.95 -2.29
N ILE A 104 -19.79 -15.11 -3.27
CA ILE A 104 -18.40 -14.83 -3.67
C ILE A 104 -17.63 -14.19 -2.52
N ASP A 105 -18.22 -13.18 -1.88
CA ASP A 105 -17.58 -12.47 -0.77
C ASP A 105 -17.30 -13.40 0.42
N ALA A 106 -18.28 -14.23 0.79
CA ALA A 106 -18.11 -15.23 1.84
C ALA A 106 -17.05 -16.28 1.50
N ALA A 107 -17.01 -16.78 0.26
CA ALA A 107 -16.03 -17.76 -0.20
C ALA A 107 -14.60 -17.21 -0.20
N GLN A 108 -14.44 -15.92 -0.48
CA GLN A 108 -13.14 -15.27 -0.62
C GLN A 108 -12.68 -14.52 0.64
N LYS A 109 -13.51 -14.48 1.69
CA LYS A 109 -13.21 -13.78 2.95
C LYS A 109 -11.80 -14.09 3.49
N GLY A 110 -11.46 -15.37 3.63
CA GLY A 110 -10.15 -15.79 4.14
C GLY A 110 -8.97 -15.46 3.21
N GLN A 111 -9.21 -15.31 1.90
CA GLN A 111 -8.18 -14.80 0.97
C GLN A 111 -8.00 -13.30 1.15
N ARG A 112 -9.11 -12.53 1.19
CA ARG A 112 -9.09 -11.08 1.41
C ARG A 112 -8.37 -10.71 2.70
N GLU A 113 -8.67 -11.39 3.80
CA GLU A 113 -8.04 -11.19 5.12
C GLU A 113 -6.52 -11.40 5.05
N ARG A 114 -6.06 -12.49 4.41
CA ARG A 114 -4.62 -12.79 4.28
C ARG A 114 -3.89 -11.78 3.41
N LEU A 115 -4.46 -11.40 2.27
CA LEU A 115 -3.85 -10.41 1.37
C LEU A 115 -3.76 -9.04 2.06
N THR A 116 -4.82 -8.62 2.74
CA THR A 116 -4.87 -7.36 3.48
C THR A 116 -3.87 -7.35 4.63
N ALA A 117 -3.80 -8.42 5.42
CA ALA A 117 -2.84 -8.54 6.52
C ALA A 117 -1.38 -8.47 6.02
N ARG A 118 -1.07 -9.15 4.91
CA ARG A 118 0.26 -9.10 4.29
C ARG A 118 0.60 -7.70 3.81
N ALA A 119 -0.30 -7.06 3.06
CA ALA A 119 -0.10 -5.72 2.54
C ALA A 119 0.09 -4.68 3.67
N PHE A 120 -0.73 -4.74 4.72
CA PHE A 120 -0.59 -3.87 5.87
C PHE A 120 0.72 -4.08 6.64
N ALA A 121 1.10 -5.33 6.90
CA ALA A 121 2.36 -5.64 7.58
C ALA A 121 3.59 -5.23 6.77
N TYR A 122 3.47 -5.17 5.43
CA TYR A 122 4.50 -4.64 4.54
C TYR A 122 4.54 -3.11 4.59
N TRP A 123 3.38 -2.46 4.48
CA TRP A 123 3.25 -1.00 4.61
C TRP A 123 3.85 -0.45 5.91
N GLN A 124 3.63 -1.11 7.04
CA GLN A 124 4.20 -0.67 8.33
C GLN A 124 5.73 -0.61 8.33
N ARG A 125 6.40 -1.40 7.49
CA ARG A 125 7.86 -1.42 7.36
C ARG A 125 8.37 -0.47 6.29
N SER A 126 7.57 -0.26 5.24
CA SER A 126 7.98 0.33 3.97
C SER A 126 6.87 1.21 3.37
N PRO A 127 6.40 2.27 4.07
CA PRO A 127 5.23 3.03 3.66
C PRO A 127 5.42 3.80 2.34
N GLU A 128 6.65 4.21 2.04
CA GLU A 128 7.02 4.98 0.85
C GLU A 128 6.87 4.23 -0.48
N PHE A 129 6.72 2.90 -0.44
CA PHE A 129 6.59 2.07 -1.64
C PHE A 129 5.20 2.08 -2.24
N PHE A 130 4.19 2.41 -1.44
CA PHE A 130 2.82 2.33 -1.90
C PHE A 130 2.42 3.62 -2.59
N GLN A 131 1.82 3.46 -3.76
CA GLN A 131 1.14 4.53 -4.45
C GLN A 131 -0.20 4.82 -3.76
N ARG A 132 -0.76 6.00 -4.03
CA ARG A 132 -2.04 6.41 -3.44
C ARG A 132 -3.17 5.41 -3.70
N GLY A 133 -3.31 4.94 -4.94
CA GLY A 133 -4.37 3.98 -5.29
C GLY A 133 -4.26 2.66 -4.53
N GLU A 134 -3.04 2.21 -4.24
CA GLU A 134 -2.76 1.01 -3.47
C GLU A 134 -3.11 1.19 -1.98
N LEU A 135 -2.76 2.35 -1.42
CA LEU A 135 -3.12 2.72 -0.04
C LEU A 135 -4.64 2.88 0.11
N ASP A 136 -5.31 3.43 -0.91
CA ASP A 136 -6.77 3.56 -0.93
C ASP A 136 -7.46 2.19 -0.88
N THR A 137 -7.01 1.23 -1.70
CA THR A 137 -7.48 -0.16 -1.67
C THR A 137 -7.20 -0.81 -0.32
N LEU A 138 -5.99 -0.65 0.21
CA LEU A 138 -5.61 -1.21 1.50
C LEU A 138 -6.50 -0.68 2.64
N ALA A 139 -6.71 0.64 2.70
CA ALA A 139 -7.59 1.27 3.68
C ALA A 139 -9.03 0.77 3.55
N HIS A 140 -9.55 0.63 2.33
CA HIS A 140 -10.89 0.09 2.09
C HIS A 140 -11.06 -1.31 2.68
N HIS A 141 -10.14 -2.23 2.42
CA HIS A 141 -10.24 -3.59 2.95
C HIS A 141 -10.03 -3.68 4.46
N LEU A 142 -9.20 -2.80 5.04
CA LEU A 142 -9.06 -2.71 6.50
C LEU A 142 -10.39 -2.28 7.14
N ILE A 143 -11.12 -1.34 6.53
CA ILE A 143 -12.47 -0.94 6.99
C ILE A 143 -13.44 -2.12 6.92
N LEU A 144 -13.49 -2.85 5.79
CA LEU A 144 -14.37 -4.02 5.63
C LEU A 144 -14.07 -5.13 6.66
N GLN A 145 -12.83 -5.24 7.10
CA GLN A 145 -12.38 -6.19 8.13
C GLN A 145 -12.53 -5.65 9.56
N ARG A 146 -13.20 -4.51 9.77
CA ARG A 146 -13.39 -3.85 11.07
C ARG A 146 -12.09 -3.41 11.75
N ARG A 147 -10.98 -3.34 11.01
CA ARG A 147 -9.67 -2.84 11.46
C ARG A 147 -9.57 -1.35 11.17
N THR A 148 -10.49 -0.58 11.73
CA THR A 148 -10.69 0.83 11.35
C THR A 148 -9.58 1.75 11.88
N LYS A 149 -8.91 1.44 13.00
CA LYS A 149 -7.71 2.19 13.42
C LYS A 149 -6.55 2.05 12.44
N ASP A 150 -6.33 0.83 11.95
CA ASP A 150 -5.29 0.56 10.95
C ASP A 150 -5.61 1.31 9.65
N ALA A 151 -6.88 1.32 9.23
CA ALA A 151 -7.31 2.11 8.08
C ALA A 151 -7.07 3.61 8.26
N ILE A 152 -7.34 4.16 9.45
CA ILE A 152 -7.05 5.57 9.76
C ILE A 152 -5.56 5.88 9.64
N GLN A 153 -4.67 4.99 10.11
CA GLN A 153 -3.22 5.17 9.95
C GLN A 153 -2.80 5.28 8.48
N ILE A 154 -3.37 4.43 7.61
CA ILE A 154 -3.16 4.52 6.16
C ILE A 154 -3.67 5.86 5.62
N LEU A 155 -4.90 6.25 5.95
CA LEU A 155 -5.53 7.47 5.45
C LEU A 155 -4.81 8.73 5.95
N ASP A 156 -4.24 8.73 7.16
CA ASP A 156 -3.45 9.85 7.66
C ASP A 156 -2.15 10.02 6.86
N SER A 157 -1.51 8.91 6.42
CA SER A 157 -0.33 8.97 5.56
C SER A 157 -0.62 9.56 4.17
N LEU A 158 -1.85 9.40 3.67
CA LEU A 158 -2.29 9.94 2.37
C LEU A 158 -2.51 11.45 2.36
N SER A 159 -2.62 12.08 3.53
CA SER A 159 -2.88 13.52 3.64
C SER A 159 -1.84 14.39 2.92
N MET A 160 -0.58 13.92 2.87
CA MET A 160 0.51 14.60 2.16
C MET A 160 0.45 14.42 0.64
N GLN A 161 -0.31 13.43 0.14
CA GLN A 161 -0.43 13.11 -1.29
C GLN A 161 -1.73 13.65 -1.93
N ALA A 162 -2.65 14.18 -1.12
CA ALA A 162 -3.93 14.70 -1.59
C ALA A 162 -3.78 16.09 -2.23
N ASN A 163 -3.67 16.12 -3.56
CA ASN A 163 -3.45 17.34 -4.33
C ASN A 163 -4.76 17.83 -4.98
N GLY A 164 -5.20 19.03 -4.62
CA GLY A 164 -6.43 19.62 -5.15
C GLY A 164 -7.69 19.27 -4.38
N ALA A 165 -8.81 19.89 -4.77
CA ALA A 165 -10.07 19.85 -4.03
C ALA A 165 -10.72 18.45 -4.02
N TYR A 166 -10.73 17.77 -5.17
CA TYR A 166 -11.32 16.43 -5.29
C TYR A 166 -10.63 15.42 -4.38
N ASP A 167 -9.30 15.41 -4.39
CA ASP A 167 -8.49 14.48 -3.61
C ASP A 167 -8.65 14.66 -2.11
N LYS A 168 -8.72 15.92 -1.66
CA LYS A 168 -9.00 16.24 -0.26
C LYS A 168 -10.41 15.82 0.14
N THR A 169 -11.38 16.03 -0.74
CA THR A 169 -12.77 15.64 -0.54
C THR A 169 -12.89 14.12 -0.34
N ASP A 170 -12.29 13.35 -1.26
CA ASP A 170 -12.28 11.90 -1.22
C ASP A 170 -11.57 11.35 0.03
N LEU A 171 -10.43 11.94 0.41
CA LEU A 171 -9.73 11.57 1.63
C LEU A 171 -10.59 11.75 2.89
N TRP A 172 -11.26 12.90 3.04
CA TRP A 172 -12.13 13.16 4.19
C TRP A 172 -13.35 12.23 4.21
N LEU A 173 -13.92 11.92 3.04
CA LEU A 173 -15.00 10.93 2.92
C LEU A 173 -14.53 9.54 3.37
N LYS A 174 -13.32 9.11 2.98
CA LYS A 174 -12.75 7.82 3.42
C LYS A 174 -12.49 7.79 4.93
N LYS A 175 -12.00 8.88 5.52
CA LYS A 175 -11.84 8.98 6.98
C LYS A 175 -13.19 8.90 7.70
N ALA A 176 -14.21 9.58 7.17
CA ALA A 176 -15.56 9.45 7.70
C ALA A 176 -16.05 8.00 7.65
N ARG A 177 -15.80 7.28 6.54
CA ARG A 177 -16.14 5.86 6.41
C ARG A 177 -15.44 4.98 7.43
N ALA A 178 -14.17 5.25 7.71
CA ALA A 178 -13.42 4.50 8.73
C ALA A 178 -13.96 4.77 10.15
N TYR A 179 -14.25 6.02 10.49
CA TYR A 179 -14.84 6.36 11.81
C TYR A 179 -16.30 5.91 11.95
N GLY A 180 -17.07 5.88 10.86
CA GLY A 180 -18.49 5.49 10.86
C GLY A 180 -18.73 3.99 10.71
N ALA A 181 -17.70 3.21 10.37
CA ALA A 181 -17.78 1.75 10.29
C ALA A 181 -17.60 1.10 11.67
N GLU A 182 -18.36 0.04 11.93
CA GLU A 182 -18.23 -0.77 13.14
C GLU A 182 -16.80 -1.33 13.23
N GLY A 183 -16.07 -0.95 14.28
CA GLY A 183 -14.66 -1.30 14.43
C GLY A 183 -14.01 -0.60 15.62
N ASP A 184 -12.70 -0.75 15.76
CA ASP A 184 -11.95 -0.25 16.90
C ASP A 184 -11.77 1.28 16.92
N ALA A 185 -11.87 1.95 15.78
CA ALA A 185 -11.89 3.41 15.65
C ALA A 185 -13.28 4.02 15.55
N PHE A 186 -14.36 3.26 15.81
CA PHE A 186 -15.72 3.77 15.63
C PHE A 186 -15.98 5.02 16.51
N ASP A 187 -16.32 6.13 15.86
CA ASP A 187 -16.64 7.41 16.48
C ASP A 187 -17.52 8.24 15.54
N LEU A 188 -18.81 8.30 15.84
CA LEU A 188 -19.77 9.05 15.03
C LEU A 188 -19.47 10.56 15.02
N PHE A 189 -18.96 11.14 16.10
CA PHE A 189 -18.65 12.57 16.11
C PHE A 189 -17.51 12.89 15.13
N LEU A 190 -16.44 12.09 15.14
CA LEU A 190 -15.34 12.22 14.19
C LEU A 190 -15.76 11.89 12.75
N ALA A 191 -16.66 10.91 12.57
CA ALA A 191 -17.22 10.60 11.25
C ALA A 191 -17.98 11.81 10.68
N ARG A 192 -18.87 12.41 11.48
CA ARG A 192 -19.63 13.62 11.12
C ARG A 192 -18.70 14.79 10.80
N SER A 193 -17.73 15.07 11.67
CA SER A 193 -16.76 16.15 11.45
C SER A 193 -15.94 15.95 10.17
N SER A 194 -15.60 14.70 9.85
CA SER A 194 -14.90 14.36 8.60
C SER A 194 -15.79 14.58 7.38
N LEU A 195 -17.09 14.28 7.44
CA LEU A 195 -18.04 14.56 6.37
C LEU A 195 -18.24 16.07 6.14
N ASP A 196 -18.32 16.85 7.22
CA ASP A 196 -18.42 18.31 7.11
C ASP A 196 -17.17 18.89 6.42
N ARG A 197 -15.98 18.36 6.71
CA ARG A 197 -14.74 18.71 6.00
C ARG A 197 -14.76 18.29 4.54
N ALA A 198 -15.29 17.10 4.24
CA ALA A 198 -15.44 16.64 2.87
C ALA A 198 -16.35 17.58 2.07
N LEU A 199 -17.50 17.99 2.63
CA LEU A 199 -18.42 18.95 1.98
C LEU A 199 -17.74 20.29 1.69
N MET A 200 -17.04 20.86 2.68
CA MET A 200 -16.29 22.11 2.47
C MET A 200 -15.25 22.03 1.35
N GLN A 201 -14.54 20.89 1.22
CA GLN A 201 -13.59 20.70 0.13
C GLN A 201 -14.30 20.47 -1.21
N ALA A 202 -15.46 19.80 -1.21
CA ALA A 202 -16.23 19.51 -2.41
C ALA A 202 -16.70 20.80 -3.10
N GLU A 203 -17.10 21.81 -2.33
CA GLU A 203 -17.50 23.12 -2.86
C GLU A 203 -16.42 23.80 -3.71
N SER A 204 -15.15 23.53 -3.40
CA SER A 204 -13.98 24.06 -4.12
C SER A 204 -13.67 23.31 -5.44
N ILE A 205 -14.46 22.29 -5.80
CA ILE A 205 -14.31 21.59 -7.08
C ILE A 205 -14.92 22.43 -8.21
N ASN A 206 -14.09 22.80 -9.19
CA ASN A 206 -14.48 23.67 -10.32
C ASN A 206 -15.51 23.01 -11.26
N ALA A 207 -15.34 21.72 -11.57
CA ALA A 207 -16.21 21.02 -12.48
C ALA A 207 -17.56 20.72 -11.81
N ARG A 208 -18.65 21.33 -12.30
CA ARG A 208 -20.00 21.20 -11.71
C ARG A 208 -20.45 19.74 -11.57
N GLY A 209 -20.25 18.91 -12.58
CA GLY A 209 -20.63 17.49 -12.54
C GLY A 209 -19.89 16.72 -11.45
N THR A 210 -18.57 16.85 -11.39
CA THR A 210 -17.72 16.22 -10.37
C THR A 210 -18.05 16.71 -8.97
N ARG A 211 -18.28 18.02 -8.81
CA ARG A 211 -18.71 18.61 -7.54
C ARG A 211 -20.03 18.03 -7.07
N ASN A 212 -21.04 18.02 -7.93
CA ASN A 212 -22.35 17.48 -7.60
C ASN A 212 -22.25 16.00 -7.21
N SER A 213 -21.53 15.19 -7.99
CA SER A 213 -21.30 13.78 -7.67
C SER A 213 -20.61 13.58 -6.31
N ALA A 214 -19.60 14.39 -6.00
CA ALA A 214 -18.93 14.32 -4.70
C ALA A 214 -19.88 14.68 -3.54
N ILE A 215 -20.64 15.77 -3.66
CA ILE A 215 -21.62 16.19 -2.65
C ILE A 215 -22.70 15.13 -2.47
N THR A 216 -23.22 14.55 -3.56
CA THR A 216 -24.19 13.44 -3.50
C THR A 216 -23.62 12.26 -2.74
N ASN A 217 -22.39 11.80 -3.06
CA ASN A 217 -21.75 10.68 -2.38
C ASN A 217 -21.54 10.92 -0.88
N ILE A 218 -21.14 12.14 -0.50
CA ILE A 218 -20.95 12.52 0.92
C ILE A 218 -22.29 12.55 1.65
N THR A 219 -23.30 13.17 1.05
CA THR A 219 -24.64 13.31 1.64
C THR A 219 -25.34 11.96 1.77
N PHE A 220 -25.23 11.11 0.73
CA PHE A 220 -25.70 9.73 0.75
C PHE A 220 -25.08 8.96 1.91
N TYR A 221 -23.74 9.00 2.03
CA TYR A 221 -23.07 8.29 3.11
C TYR A 221 -23.44 8.84 4.49
N ARG A 222 -23.62 10.17 4.62
CA ARG A 222 -24.10 10.78 5.87
C ARG A 222 -25.45 10.21 6.28
N VAL A 223 -26.43 10.24 5.38
CA VAL A 223 -27.78 9.71 5.64
C VAL A 223 -27.72 8.21 5.98
N PHE A 224 -27.01 7.42 5.16
CA PHE A 224 -26.84 5.99 5.39
C PHE A 224 -26.25 5.67 6.76
N MET A 225 -25.16 6.33 7.13
CA MET A 225 -24.48 6.13 8.41
C MET A 225 -25.39 6.48 9.59
N GLU A 226 -26.10 7.60 9.54
CA GLU A 226 -26.99 8.04 10.63
C GLU A 226 -28.22 7.12 10.77
N LEU A 227 -28.77 6.62 9.65
CA LEU A 227 -29.85 5.63 9.65
C LEU A 227 -29.37 4.27 10.19
N GLN A 228 -28.23 3.78 9.72
CA GLN A 228 -27.65 2.50 10.15
C GLN A 228 -27.33 2.48 11.64
N ASN A 229 -26.90 3.62 12.20
CA ASN A 229 -26.56 3.76 13.62
C ASN A 229 -27.73 4.31 14.46
N GLU A 230 -28.96 4.25 13.95
CA GLU A 230 -30.19 4.60 14.65
C GLU A 230 -30.15 5.99 15.33
N GLN A 231 -29.52 6.98 14.69
CA GLN A 231 -29.39 8.33 15.24
C GLN A 231 -30.68 9.14 15.10
N ASP A 232 -30.93 10.10 15.99
CA ASP A 232 -32.12 10.97 15.97
C ASP A 232 -32.37 11.61 14.59
N CYS A 233 -33.65 11.75 14.19
CA CYS A 233 -34.01 12.27 12.88
C CYS A 233 -33.50 13.69 12.62
N LYS A 234 -33.29 14.51 13.67
CA LYS A 234 -32.66 15.84 13.55
C LYS A 234 -31.28 15.83 12.87
N TYR A 235 -30.55 14.71 12.92
CA TYR A 235 -29.25 14.56 12.26
C TYR A 235 -29.35 14.03 10.82
N ILE A 236 -30.54 13.60 10.39
CA ILE A 236 -30.80 12.95 9.11
C ILE A 236 -31.58 13.87 8.18
N THR A 237 -32.70 14.42 8.68
CA THR A 237 -33.65 15.25 7.91
C THR A 237 -33.00 16.40 7.14
N PRO A 238 -32.00 17.14 7.67
CA PRO A 238 -31.36 18.23 6.92
C PRO A 238 -30.68 17.78 5.62
N TYR A 239 -30.35 16.49 5.50
CA TYR A 239 -29.61 15.93 4.37
C TYR A 239 -30.50 15.18 3.36
N ILE A 240 -31.74 14.86 3.73
CA ILE A 240 -32.67 14.11 2.87
C ILE A 240 -33.15 14.96 1.68
N THR A 241 -33.60 16.18 1.94
CA THR A 241 -34.08 17.08 0.87
C THR A 241 -32.97 17.42 -0.12
N PRO A 242 -31.75 17.84 0.32
CA PRO A 242 -30.64 18.05 -0.61
C PRO A 242 -30.27 16.80 -1.40
N LEU A 243 -30.30 15.61 -0.78
CA LEU A 243 -29.98 14.35 -1.47
C LEU A 243 -31.00 14.03 -2.57
N ALA A 244 -32.29 14.22 -2.31
CA ALA A 244 -33.35 14.01 -3.30
C ALA A 244 -33.27 15.01 -4.46
N GLU A 245 -32.99 16.29 -4.17
CA GLU A 245 -32.80 17.34 -5.19
C GLU A 245 -31.57 17.08 -6.06
N LEU A 246 -30.45 16.69 -5.44
CA LEU A 246 -29.23 16.34 -6.16
C LEU A 246 -29.44 15.13 -7.06
N ASN A 247 -30.19 14.12 -6.62
CA ASN A 247 -30.57 12.96 -7.42
C ASN A 247 -31.42 13.37 -8.64
N ALA A 248 -32.45 14.20 -8.43
CA ALA A 248 -33.32 14.68 -9.50
C ALA A 248 -32.60 15.58 -10.51
N SER A 249 -31.47 16.19 -10.13
CA SER A 249 -30.64 17.04 -10.99
C SER A 249 -29.57 16.26 -11.79
N GLY A 250 -29.47 14.94 -11.57
CA GLY A 250 -28.56 14.04 -12.29
C GLY A 250 -28.98 13.81 -13.75
N THR A 251 -28.09 13.20 -14.53
CA THR A 251 -28.36 12.80 -15.93
C THR A 251 -29.18 11.50 -15.97
N ASP A 252 -30.12 11.36 -16.91
CA ASP A 252 -31.11 10.26 -17.10
C ASP A 252 -30.58 8.81 -17.21
N ALA A 253 -29.31 8.54 -16.92
CA ALA A 253 -28.85 7.18 -16.73
C ALA A 253 -29.37 6.70 -15.36
N GLN A 254 -30.48 5.95 -15.36
CA GLN A 254 -30.98 5.18 -14.21
C GLN A 254 -29.81 4.46 -13.54
N SER A 255 -29.23 5.10 -12.54
CA SER A 255 -28.04 4.61 -11.88
C SER A 255 -28.50 3.78 -10.69
N SER A 256 -27.78 2.70 -10.36
CA SER A 256 -28.05 1.93 -9.14
C SER A 256 -28.01 2.79 -7.86
N ILE A 257 -27.37 3.97 -7.91
CA ILE A 257 -27.35 4.96 -6.84
C ILE A 257 -28.72 5.64 -6.68
N ASP A 258 -29.47 5.89 -7.76
CA ASP A 258 -30.78 6.56 -7.68
C ASP A 258 -31.79 5.69 -6.92
N GLU A 259 -31.74 4.38 -7.15
CA GLU A 259 -32.53 3.39 -6.44
C GLU A 259 -32.14 3.32 -4.96
N GLN A 260 -30.83 3.31 -4.66
CA GLN A 260 -30.35 3.33 -3.27
C GLN A 260 -30.74 4.63 -2.55
N ILE A 261 -30.71 5.78 -3.22
CA ILE A 261 -31.19 7.05 -2.66
C ILE A 261 -32.69 6.97 -2.37
N ALA A 262 -33.50 6.45 -3.31
CA ALA A 262 -34.93 6.27 -3.10
C ALA A 262 -35.23 5.36 -1.90
N GLN A 263 -34.48 4.26 -1.76
CA GLN A 263 -34.57 3.37 -0.60
C GLN A 263 -34.23 4.08 0.72
N LEU A 264 -33.16 4.89 0.76
CA LEU A 264 -32.82 5.66 1.97
C LEU A 264 -33.89 6.69 2.33
N VAL A 265 -34.48 7.35 1.33
CA VAL A 265 -35.59 8.30 1.54
C VAL A 265 -36.81 7.58 2.09
N ASP A 266 -37.15 6.40 1.59
CA ASP A 266 -38.26 5.59 2.10
C ASP A 266 -38.02 5.13 3.54
N ILE A 267 -36.82 4.63 3.86
CA ILE A 267 -36.43 4.24 5.22
C ILE A 267 -36.54 5.45 6.16
N HIS A 268 -36.04 6.62 5.75
CA HIS A 268 -36.18 7.84 6.53
C HIS A 268 -37.65 8.19 6.75
N ASN A 269 -38.49 8.17 5.71
CA ASN A 269 -39.91 8.51 5.82
C ASN A 269 -40.67 7.51 6.70
N HIS A 270 -40.28 6.24 6.73
CA HIS A 270 -40.89 5.28 7.64
C HIS A 270 -40.51 5.57 9.10
N ARG A 271 -39.25 5.97 9.34
CA ARG A 271 -38.70 6.15 10.68
C ARG A 271 -39.03 7.52 11.30
N CYS A 272 -38.97 8.59 10.51
CA CYS A 272 -38.96 9.98 10.98
C CYS A 272 -40.28 10.72 10.76
N ARG A 273 -41.33 10.05 10.30
CA ARG A 273 -42.63 10.68 9.98
C ARG A 273 -43.47 11.01 11.22
N ASP A 274 -43.17 10.37 12.35
CA ASP A 274 -43.94 10.49 13.59
C ASP A 274 -43.16 11.23 14.72
N GLU A 275 -41.97 11.76 14.42
CA GLU A 275 -41.16 12.62 15.32
C GLU A 275 -41.40 14.11 15.02
#